data_AF-A0A1H3KL57-F1
#
_entry.id   AF-A0A1H3KL57-F1
#
_cell.length_a   1.000
_cell.length_b   1.000
_cell.length_c   1.000
_cell.angle_alpha   90.00
_cell.angle_beta   90.00
_cell.angle_gamma   90.00
#
_symmetry.space_group_name_H-M   'P 1'
#
loop_
_entity.id
_entity.type
_entity.pdbx_description
1 polymer ?
#
loop_
_entity_poly.entity_id
_entity_poly.type
_entity_poly.pdbx_seq_one_letter_code
_entity_poly.pdbx_strand_id
1 'polypeptide(L)'
;MATDDTARREAGDDEAGTRGPLLKYRGKNNATGTLGGGQPFLLYWCKEDKDWFYPVGLWENTDFSPKNTVGKSEILQFKFDTDKVFLDVPALLGTPLLCRLGSESWSRPVQRKGQNFYIARGTGSMPMRTVQNAVIYGDQLRFALRMDIVSRDDAWISNTETTGSIRMRDRQNDRAWLVAVRHGDDWVDPFGSQTTFAKRSWADLIG
;
A
#
# COMPACT_ATOMS: atom_id res chain seq x y z
N MET A 1 -0.03 -25.51 -32.98
CA MET A 1 0.98 -24.44 -32.99
C MET A 1 0.29 -23.19 -32.48
N ALA A 2 0.57 -22.84 -31.23
CA ALA A 2 -0.06 -21.73 -30.53
C ALA A 2 1.04 -20.71 -30.20
N THR A 3 1.11 -19.67 -31.01
CA THR A 3 1.89 -18.45 -30.84
C THR A 3 1.19 -17.48 -31.79
N ASP A 4 0.51 -16.44 -31.33
CA ASP A 4 1.17 -15.17 -31.08
C ASP A 4 0.11 -14.16 -30.61
N ASP A 5 -0.31 -14.22 -29.34
CA ASP A 5 -1.42 -13.38 -28.82
C ASP A 5 -1.08 -12.65 -27.50
N THR A 6 0.21 -12.49 -27.21
CA THR A 6 0.67 -11.93 -25.91
C THR A 6 1.60 -10.72 -26.03
N ALA A 7 1.92 -10.26 -27.24
CA ALA A 7 2.95 -9.23 -27.45
C ALA A 7 2.42 -7.83 -27.80
N ARG A 8 1.10 -7.61 -27.90
CA ARG A 8 0.53 -6.29 -28.26
C ARG A 8 -0.72 -5.92 -27.46
N ARG A 9 -0.64 -5.99 -26.12
CA ARG A 9 -1.40 -5.01 -25.32
C ARG A 9 -0.68 -3.68 -25.41
N GLU A 10 -0.82 -3.11 -26.60
CA GLU A 10 -0.48 -1.73 -26.91
C GLU A 10 -1.06 -0.84 -25.82
N ALA A 11 -0.21 0.07 -25.37
CA ALA A 11 -0.61 1.25 -24.65
C ALA A 11 -1.72 1.94 -25.44
N GLY A 12 -2.97 1.66 -25.07
CA GLY A 12 -4.13 2.42 -25.50
C GLY A 12 -4.12 3.75 -24.79
N ASP A 13 -3.29 4.67 -25.27
CA ASP A 13 -3.64 6.08 -25.31
C ASP A 13 -4.84 6.19 -26.26
N ASP A 14 -6.03 6.35 -25.70
CA ASP A 14 -7.14 7.14 -26.23
C ASP A 14 -8.43 6.77 -25.48
N GLU A 15 -8.70 7.52 -24.42
CA GLU A 15 -10.04 8.03 -24.14
C GLU A 15 -9.88 9.27 -23.25
N ALA A 16 -9.89 10.45 -23.89
CA ALA A 16 -10.00 11.75 -23.25
C ALA A 16 -11.41 11.96 -22.68
N GLY A 17 -11.83 11.10 -21.76
CA GLY A 17 -12.67 11.48 -20.64
C GLY A 17 -11.74 11.66 -19.45
N THR A 18 -11.73 12.82 -18.80
CA THR A 18 -10.74 13.21 -17.78
C THR A 18 -10.63 12.16 -16.67
N ARG A 19 -9.77 11.15 -16.86
CA ARG A 19 -9.51 10.13 -15.84
C ARG A 19 -8.97 10.84 -14.61
N GLY A 20 -9.51 10.49 -13.45
CA GLY A 20 -9.03 11.01 -12.18
C GLY A 20 -7.54 10.70 -11.96
N PRO A 21 -6.91 11.27 -10.92
CA PRO A 21 -5.51 11.00 -10.64
C PRO A 21 -5.28 9.50 -10.44
N LEU A 22 -4.40 8.92 -11.26
CA LEU A 22 -3.92 7.55 -11.13
C LEU A 22 -2.92 7.43 -9.97
N LEU A 23 -2.97 6.33 -9.23
CA LEU A 23 -2.00 5.97 -8.20
C LEU A 23 -0.71 5.49 -8.86
N LYS A 24 0.39 6.17 -8.51
CA LYS A 24 1.74 5.86 -8.96
C LYS A 24 2.56 5.24 -7.83
N TYR A 25 3.58 4.48 -8.21
CA TYR A 25 4.60 3.97 -7.30
C TYR A 25 5.95 4.60 -7.61
N ARG A 26 6.83 4.63 -6.59
CA ARG A 26 8.26 4.95 -6.78
C ARG A 26 9.07 3.68 -7.02
N GLY A 27 9.79 3.72 -8.13
CA GLY A 27 10.62 2.69 -8.72
C GLY A 27 12.06 2.69 -8.22
N LYS A 28 12.87 1.81 -8.80
CA LYS A 28 14.34 1.89 -8.77
C LYS A 28 14.79 3.26 -9.33
N ASN A 29 15.82 3.84 -8.74
CA ASN A 29 16.37 5.16 -9.13
C ASN A 29 15.32 6.27 -9.19
N ASN A 30 14.32 6.24 -8.32
CA ASN A 30 13.22 7.22 -8.25
C ASN A 30 12.35 7.31 -9.50
N ALA A 31 12.45 6.35 -10.42
CA ALA A 31 11.55 6.22 -11.55
C ALA A 31 10.10 6.18 -11.06
N THR A 32 9.17 6.71 -11.85
CA THR A 32 7.75 6.70 -11.50
C THR A 32 7.01 5.79 -12.47
N GLY A 33 6.21 4.88 -11.93
CA GLY A 33 5.32 4.02 -12.72
C GLY A 33 3.90 4.07 -12.19
N THR A 34 2.92 3.75 -13.04
CA THR A 34 1.51 3.62 -12.61
C THR A 34 1.31 2.26 -11.95
N LEU A 35 0.65 2.24 -10.79
CA LEU A 35 0.36 1.00 -10.06
C LEU A 35 -0.90 0.33 -10.64
N GLY A 36 -0.79 -0.93 -11.00
CA GLY A 36 -1.91 -1.75 -11.45
C GLY A 36 -2.56 -2.57 -10.33
N GLY A 37 -3.79 -3.02 -10.58
CA GLY A 37 -4.50 -3.99 -9.76
C GLY A 37 -3.76 -5.31 -9.68
N GLY A 38 -3.74 -5.94 -8.49
CA GLY A 38 -3.06 -7.20 -8.26
C GLY A 38 -1.52 -7.11 -8.24
N GLN A 39 -0.95 -5.97 -8.62
CA GLN A 39 0.49 -5.73 -8.63
C GLN A 39 1.01 -5.54 -7.21
N PRO A 40 1.97 -6.37 -6.74
CA PRO A 40 2.56 -6.20 -5.42
C PRO A 40 3.40 -4.92 -5.31
N PHE A 41 3.38 -4.29 -4.14
CA PHE A 41 4.19 -3.15 -3.77
C PHE A 41 4.59 -3.19 -2.29
N LEU A 42 5.60 -2.40 -1.93
CA LEU A 42 6.02 -2.15 -0.56
C LEU A 42 5.34 -0.86 -0.07
N LEU A 43 4.68 -0.92 1.07
CA LEU A 43 4.02 0.26 1.64
C LEU A 43 5.01 1.04 2.49
N TYR A 44 5.13 2.32 2.19
CA TYR A 44 5.86 3.29 2.98
C TYR A 44 4.88 4.24 3.65
N TRP A 45 5.00 4.40 4.96
CA TRP A 45 4.06 5.11 5.81
C TRP A 45 4.70 6.36 6.41
N CYS A 46 4.01 7.50 6.32
CA CYS A 46 4.48 8.76 6.89
C CYS A 46 3.89 9.00 8.28
N LYS A 47 4.78 9.32 9.23
CA LYS A 47 4.41 9.72 10.58
C LYS A 47 3.95 11.19 10.60
N GLU A 48 3.27 11.58 11.65
CA GLU A 48 2.75 12.93 11.89
C GLU A 48 3.79 14.08 11.75
N ASP A 49 5.09 13.78 11.87
CA ASP A 49 6.21 14.73 11.69
C ASP A 49 6.54 15.06 10.21
N LYS A 50 5.85 14.43 9.26
CA LYS A 50 5.65 14.82 7.85
C LYS A 50 6.81 14.81 6.86
N ASP A 51 8.04 14.41 7.22
CA ASP A 51 9.16 14.44 6.27
C ASP A 51 9.70 13.07 5.87
N TRP A 52 9.37 12.03 6.64
CA TRP A 52 9.93 10.70 6.47
C TRP A 52 8.84 9.65 6.25
N PHE A 53 9.14 8.75 5.33
CA PHE A 53 8.32 7.63 4.94
C PHE A 53 9.04 6.34 5.32
N TYR A 54 8.43 5.57 6.21
CA TYR A 54 9.01 4.38 6.82
C TYR A 54 8.48 3.13 6.13
N PRO A 55 9.33 2.18 5.69
CA PRO A 55 8.85 0.89 5.23
C PRO A 55 8.10 0.16 6.36
N VAL A 56 7.02 -0.51 6.02
CA VAL A 56 6.19 -1.22 6.99
C VAL A 56 6.64 -2.68 7.14
N GLY A 57 7.09 -3.03 8.34
CA GLY A 57 7.34 -4.41 8.77
C GLY A 57 6.35 -4.83 9.87
N LEU A 58 6.77 -5.75 10.74
CA LEU A 58 5.98 -6.19 11.89
C LEU A 58 6.60 -5.77 13.23
N TRP A 59 5.75 -5.38 14.18
CA TRP A 59 6.05 -5.31 15.61
C TRP A 59 5.63 -6.63 16.25
N GLU A 60 6.55 -7.26 16.99
CA GLU A 60 6.32 -8.55 17.67
C GLU A 60 5.64 -9.60 16.76
N ASN A 61 6.07 -9.65 15.49
CA ASN A 61 5.54 -10.55 14.45
C ASN A 61 4.02 -10.49 14.22
N THR A 62 3.35 -9.42 14.67
CA THR A 62 1.88 -9.35 14.68
C THR A 62 1.37 -8.06 14.04
N ASP A 63 1.77 -6.91 14.59
CA ASP A 63 1.18 -5.62 14.25
C ASP A 63 2.00 -4.92 13.16
N PHE A 64 1.36 -4.14 12.30
CA PHE A 64 2.07 -3.34 11.31
C PHE A 64 2.87 -2.24 12.01
N SER A 65 4.14 -2.10 11.63
CA SER A 65 5.09 -1.25 12.34
C SER A 65 5.98 -0.48 11.38
N PRO A 66 6.12 0.85 11.53
CA PRO A 66 7.07 1.61 10.75
C PRO A 66 8.50 1.23 11.18
N LYS A 67 9.37 0.93 10.21
CA LYS A 67 10.77 0.57 10.47
C LYS A 67 11.70 1.63 9.92
N ASN A 68 12.80 1.91 10.62
CA ASN A 68 13.89 2.70 10.05
C ASN A 68 14.56 1.94 8.91
N THR A 69 14.74 0.63 9.09
CA THR A 69 15.29 -0.31 8.11
C THR A 69 14.65 -1.68 8.32
N VAL A 70 14.37 -2.41 7.25
CA VAL A 70 13.79 -3.76 7.29
C VAL A 70 14.34 -4.64 6.15
N GLY A 71 14.56 -5.93 6.42
CA GLY A 71 15.00 -6.90 5.42
C GLY A 71 13.87 -7.42 4.53
N LYS A 72 14.21 -8.01 3.39
CA LYS A 72 13.26 -8.61 2.42
C LYS A 72 12.35 -9.70 3.03
N SER A 73 12.83 -10.45 4.03
CA SER A 73 12.03 -11.45 4.74
C SER A 73 11.09 -10.86 5.81
N GLU A 74 11.28 -9.59 6.18
CA GLU A 74 10.61 -8.96 7.33
C GLU A 74 9.69 -7.80 6.93
N ILE A 75 9.77 -7.37 5.67
CA ILE A 75 8.92 -6.32 5.11
C ILE A 75 7.59 -6.88 4.62
N LEU A 76 6.52 -6.12 4.85
CA LEU A 76 5.20 -6.44 4.30
C LEU A 76 5.10 -6.00 2.85
N GLN A 77 4.60 -6.91 2.03
CA GLN A 77 4.11 -6.60 0.70
C GLN A 77 2.60 -6.40 0.74
N PHE A 78 2.12 -5.56 -0.17
CA PHE A 78 0.72 -5.22 -0.33
C PHE A 78 0.30 -5.35 -1.78
N LYS A 79 -0.98 -5.65 -2.02
CA LYS A 79 -1.62 -5.51 -3.33
C LYS A 79 -3.10 -5.20 -3.16
N PHE A 80 -3.68 -4.50 -4.13
CA PHE A 80 -5.13 -4.36 -4.25
C PHE A 80 -5.68 -5.55 -5.03
N ASP A 81 -6.67 -6.24 -4.49
CA ASP A 81 -7.23 -7.48 -5.06
C ASP A 81 -8.23 -7.17 -6.19
N THR A 82 -7.70 -6.74 -7.33
CA THR A 82 -8.47 -6.33 -8.51
C THR A 82 -7.64 -6.55 -9.78
N ASP A 83 -8.31 -6.65 -10.93
CA ASP A 83 -7.71 -6.84 -12.26
C ASP A 83 -7.59 -5.52 -13.06
N LYS A 84 -7.96 -4.38 -12.45
CA LYS A 84 -7.88 -3.07 -13.09
C LYS A 84 -6.45 -2.76 -13.52
N VAL A 85 -6.28 -2.39 -14.79
CA VAL A 85 -4.96 -2.07 -15.37
C VAL A 85 -4.30 -0.89 -14.66
N PHE A 86 -5.10 0.11 -14.30
CA PHE A 86 -4.67 1.30 -13.58
C PHE A 86 -5.57 1.52 -12.36
N LEU A 87 -4.97 1.99 -11.26
CA LEU A 87 -5.70 2.30 -10.04
C LEU A 87 -5.95 3.80 -9.94
N ASP A 88 -7.19 4.23 -10.09
CA ASP A 88 -7.70 5.53 -9.66
C ASP A 88 -8.58 5.36 -8.41
N VAL A 89 -9.15 6.45 -7.88
CA VAL A 89 -10.03 6.37 -6.70
C VAL A 89 -11.21 5.41 -6.95
N PRO A 90 -11.99 5.51 -8.04
CA PRO A 90 -13.05 4.54 -8.34
C PRO A 90 -12.60 3.08 -8.37
N ALA A 91 -11.43 2.76 -8.95
CA ALA A 91 -10.88 1.40 -8.97
C ALA A 91 -10.47 0.88 -7.58
N LEU A 92 -10.14 1.77 -6.65
CA LEU A 92 -9.81 1.41 -5.28
C LEU A 92 -11.06 1.11 -4.44
N LEU A 93 -12.16 1.86 -4.62
CA LEU A 93 -13.36 1.68 -3.81
C LEU A 93 -13.96 0.28 -3.96
N GLY A 94 -14.30 -0.35 -2.83
CA GLY A 94 -14.80 -1.73 -2.81
C GLY A 94 -13.72 -2.80 -3.02
N THR A 95 -12.47 -2.43 -3.28
CA THR A 95 -11.38 -3.38 -3.52
C THR A 95 -10.72 -3.80 -2.20
N PRO A 96 -10.48 -5.10 -1.95
CA PRO A 96 -9.69 -5.56 -0.81
C PRO A 96 -8.22 -5.15 -0.90
N LEU A 97 -7.64 -4.72 0.22
CA LEU A 97 -6.19 -4.65 0.39
C LEU A 97 -5.71 -5.98 0.95
N LEU A 98 -4.75 -6.62 0.29
CA LEU A 98 -4.10 -7.83 0.75
C LEU A 98 -2.67 -7.52 1.19
N CYS A 99 -2.18 -8.27 2.16
CA CYS A 99 -0.81 -8.21 2.63
C CYS A 99 -0.19 -9.60 2.73
N ARG A 100 1.14 -9.66 2.68
CA ARG A 100 1.94 -10.84 3.04
C ARG A 100 3.29 -10.41 3.59
N LEU A 101 3.91 -11.27 4.39
CA LEU A 101 5.31 -11.12 4.81
C LEU A 101 6.17 -11.95 3.87
N GLY A 102 7.19 -11.36 3.25
CA GLY A 102 8.07 -12.11 2.33
C GLY A 102 7.29 -12.93 1.28
N SER A 103 7.61 -14.22 1.16
CA SER A 103 6.95 -15.12 0.18
C SER A 103 5.69 -15.82 0.70
N GLU A 104 5.19 -15.46 1.88
CA GLU A 104 4.03 -16.11 2.48
C GLU A 104 2.72 -15.88 1.70
N SER A 105 1.67 -16.62 2.06
CA SER A 105 0.34 -16.48 1.47
C SER A 105 -0.25 -15.09 1.71
N TRP A 106 -0.96 -14.58 0.71
CA TRP A 106 -1.74 -13.35 0.83
C TRP A 106 -2.88 -13.51 1.83
N SER A 107 -3.05 -12.51 2.69
CA SER A 107 -4.16 -12.44 3.64
C SER A 107 -4.66 -11.01 3.74
N ARG A 108 -5.90 -10.86 4.21
CA ARG A 108 -6.44 -9.53 4.53
C ARG A 108 -5.84 -9.05 5.85
N PRO A 109 -5.38 -7.79 5.93
CA PRO A 109 -5.10 -7.15 7.21
C PRO A 109 -6.33 -7.19 8.11
N VAL A 110 -6.10 -7.10 9.40
CA VAL A 110 -7.15 -7.02 10.41
C VAL A 110 -6.93 -5.79 11.28
N GLN A 111 -7.97 -5.39 11.99
CA GLN A 111 -7.84 -4.51 13.11
C GLN A 111 -7.97 -5.26 14.42
N ARG A 112 -6.96 -5.17 15.28
CA ARG A 112 -7.01 -5.76 16.61
C ARG A 112 -8.08 -5.12 17.48
N LYS A 113 -8.82 -5.97 18.20
CA LYS A 113 -9.74 -5.56 19.27
C LYS A 113 -8.94 -4.94 20.42
N GLY A 114 -9.48 -3.91 21.06
CA GLY A 114 -8.84 -3.17 22.17
C GLY A 114 -8.69 -1.68 21.87
N GLN A 115 -8.31 -0.86 22.85
CA GLN A 115 -8.41 0.62 22.77
C GLN A 115 -7.56 1.28 21.68
N ASN A 116 -6.52 0.59 21.22
CA ASN A 116 -5.50 1.18 20.35
C ASN A 116 -5.71 0.87 18.87
N PHE A 117 -6.59 -0.10 18.55
CA PHE A 117 -7.08 -0.31 17.19
C PHE A 117 -5.98 -0.50 16.13
N TYR A 118 -4.97 -1.30 16.49
CA TYR A 118 -3.81 -1.58 15.66
C TYR A 118 -4.18 -2.35 14.38
N ILE A 119 -3.45 -2.06 13.30
CA ILE A 119 -3.47 -2.86 12.09
C ILE A 119 -2.54 -4.05 12.30
N ALA A 120 -2.98 -5.25 11.98
CA ALA A 120 -2.19 -6.46 12.17
C ALA A 120 -2.34 -7.45 11.02
N ARG A 121 -1.43 -8.42 11.03
CA ARG A 121 -1.40 -9.56 10.12
C ARG A 121 -1.96 -10.80 10.84
N GLY A 122 -3.24 -11.15 10.64
CA GLY A 122 -3.79 -12.45 11.07
C GLY A 122 -4.80 -12.44 12.23
N THR A 123 -5.05 -13.61 12.82
CA THR A 123 -6.30 -13.99 13.53
C THR A 123 -6.51 -13.33 14.91
N GLY A 124 -7.76 -13.36 15.40
CA GLY A 124 -8.17 -12.81 16.72
C GLY A 124 -8.80 -11.40 16.69
N SER A 125 -9.12 -10.90 15.50
CA SER A 125 -9.34 -9.48 15.22
C SER A 125 -10.47 -9.24 14.22
N MET A 126 -10.88 -7.98 14.03
CA MET A 126 -11.94 -7.60 13.08
C MET A 126 -11.34 -7.48 11.67
N PRO A 127 -11.79 -8.27 10.67
CA PRO A 127 -11.22 -8.21 9.32
C PRO A 127 -11.42 -6.85 8.65
N MET A 128 -10.40 -6.39 7.92
CA MET A 128 -10.50 -5.24 7.03
C MET A 128 -10.94 -5.76 5.65
N ARG A 129 -12.17 -5.46 5.22
CA ARG A 129 -12.77 -6.10 4.03
C ARG A 129 -12.30 -5.44 2.73
N THR A 130 -12.55 -4.14 2.62
CA THR A 130 -12.42 -3.38 1.38
C THR A 130 -12.04 -1.94 1.70
N VAL A 131 -11.56 -1.21 0.69
CA VAL A 131 -11.39 0.24 0.75
C VAL A 131 -12.77 0.89 0.65
N GLN A 132 -13.16 1.66 1.67
CA GLN A 132 -14.39 2.47 1.68
C GLN A 132 -14.17 3.88 1.14
N ASN A 133 -12.96 4.41 1.32
CA ASN A 133 -12.58 5.69 0.77
C ASN A 133 -11.08 5.71 0.48
N ALA A 134 -10.68 6.44 -0.56
CA ALA A 134 -9.30 6.65 -0.94
C ALA A 134 -9.07 8.11 -1.33
N VAL A 135 -7.89 8.61 -1.00
CA VAL A 135 -7.39 9.89 -1.52
C VAL A 135 -6.12 9.61 -2.29
N ILE A 136 -6.08 10.03 -3.54
CA ILE A 136 -4.84 10.13 -4.33
C ILE A 136 -4.51 11.62 -4.41
N TYR A 137 -3.37 12.03 -3.85
CA TYR A 137 -3.00 13.45 -3.79
C TYR A 137 -2.53 13.93 -5.17
N GLY A 138 -2.41 15.25 -5.37
CA GLY A 138 -2.09 15.84 -6.67
C GLY A 138 -0.74 15.40 -7.27
N ASP A 139 0.21 14.98 -6.42
CA ASP A 139 1.48 14.38 -6.87
C ASP A 139 1.35 12.93 -7.36
N GLN A 140 0.18 12.31 -7.19
CA GLN A 140 -0.16 10.93 -7.58
C GLN A 140 0.64 9.82 -6.90
N LEU A 141 1.56 10.15 -6.00
CA LEU A 141 2.45 9.21 -5.31
C LEU A 141 1.98 8.95 -3.89
N ARG A 142 1.55 10.02 -3.23
CA ARG A 142 0.92 9.92 -1.93
C ARG A 142 -0.52 9.49 -2.12
N PHE A 143 -0.97 8.64 -1.20
CA PHE A 143 -2.36 8.29 -1.05
C PHE A 143 -2.74 8.08 0.42
N ALA A 144 -4.03 7.96 0.71
CA ALA A 144 -4.57 7.58 2.01
C ALA A 144 -5.73 6.61 1.82
N LEU A 145 -5.89 5.65 2.74
CA LEU A 145 -6.94 4.63 2.67
C LEU A 145 -7.80 4.62 3.93
N ARG A 146 -9.13 4.59 3.72
CA ARG A 146 -10.15 4.29 4.73
C ARG A 146 -10.71 2.91 4.44
N MET A 147 -10.70 2.04 5.45
CA MET A 147 -10.98 0.62 5.28
C MET A 147 -12.25 0.22 6.03
N ASP A 148 -13.12 -0.57 5.40
CA ASP A 148 -14.27 -1.23 6.05
C ASP A 148 -13.76 -2.25 7.07
N ILE A 149 -14.19 -2.13 8.33
CA ILE A 149 -13.84 -3.05 9.40
C ILE A 149 -15.11 -3.71 9.95
N VAL A 150 -15.13 -5.05 9.86
CA VAL A 150 -16.28 -5.86 10.29
C VAL A 150 -16.65 -5.57 11.73
N SER A 151 -17.93 -5.28 11.97
CA SER A 151 -18.50 -5.09 13.31
C SER A 151 -17.94 -3.89 14.08
N ARG A 152 -17.34 -2.92 13.37
CA ARG A 152 -16.89 -1.66 13.94
C ARG A 152 -17.36 -0.43 13.18
N ASP A 153 -17.47 -0.51 11.85
CA ASP A 153 -17.48 0.61 10.89
C ASP A 153 -16.08 0.92 10.34
N ASP A 154 -15.97 1.86 9.40
CA ASP A 154 -14.75 2.16 8.67
C ASP A 154 -13.81 3.14 9.39
N ALA A 155 -12.52 3.09 9.05
CA ALA A 155 -11.50 3.97 9.64
C ALA A 155 -10.31 4.18 8.71
N TRP A 156 -9.63 5.31 8.86
CA TRP A 156 -8.39 5.63 8.16
C TRP A 156 -7.21 4.86 8.75
N ILE A 157 -6.28 4.44 7.88
CA ILE A 157 -4.90 4.13 8.30
C ILE A 157 -4.32 5.44 8.87
N SER A 158 -3.96 5.43 10.14
CA SER A 158 -3.59 6.65 10.85
C SER A 158 -2.13 7.03 10.65
N ASN A 159 -1.81 8.33 10.65
CA ASN A 159 -0.46 8.90 10.72
C ASN A 159 0.19 8.80 12.12
N THR A 160 -0.55 8.27 13.11
CA THR A 160 -0.06 8.01 14.45
C THR A 160 0.35 6.54 14.61
N GLU A 161 1.48 6.34 15.29
CA GLU A 161 1.84 5.05 15.87
C GLU A 161 1.73 5.12 17.38
N THR A 162 1.61 3.98 18.04
CA THR A 162 1.81 3.87 19.48
C THR A 162 2.30 2.48 19.82
N THR A 163 3.16 2.38 20.83
CA THR A 163 3.89 1.13 21.15
C THR A 163 4.62 0.52 19.96
N GLY A 164 4.96 1.32 18.94
CA GLY A 164 5.60 0.86 17.69
C GLY A 164 4.65 0.30 16.62
N SER A 165 3.33 0.39 16.83
CA SER A 165 2.30 -0.17 15.93
C SER A 165 1.44 0.92 15.28
N ILE A 166 1.14 0.76 13.98
CA ILE A 166 0.27 1.64 13.19
C ILE A 166 -1.18 1.41 13.61
N ARG A 167 -1.94 2.51 13.75
CA ARG A 167 -3.33 2.50 14.21
C ARG A 167 -4.32 2.76 13.08
N MET A 168 -5.57 2.40 13.34
CA MET A 168 -6.73 2.87 12.59
C MET A 168 -7.49 3.93 13.39
N ARG A 169 -7.85 5.05 12.76
CA ARG A 169 -8.60 6.15 13.38
C ARG A 169 -9.70 6.65 12.45
N ASP A 170 -10.84 6.99 13.02
CA ASP A 170 -11.98 7.51 12.26
C ASP A 170 -11.76 8.98 11.82
N ARG A 171 -11.00 9.76 12.60
CA ARG A 171 -10.78 11.18 12.36
C ARG A 171 -10.02 11.43 11.05
N GLN A 172 -10.60 12.30 10.20
CA GLN A 172 -10.04 12.65 8.90
C GLN A 172 -8.63 13.27 8.98
N ASN A 173 -8.35 14.05 10.02
CA ASN A 173 -7.05 14.71 10.21
C ASN A 173 -5.95 13.76 10.70
N ASP A 174 -6.31 12.55 11.12
CA ASP A 174 -5.36 11.55 11.63
C ASP A 174 -4.91 10.58 10.52
N ARG A 175 -5.21 10.85 9.24
CA ARG A 175 -4.89 9.95 8.12
C ARG A 175 -3.40 9.99 7.73
N ALA A 176 -2.81 8.83 7.47
CA ALA A 176 -1.44 8.71 6.99
C ALA A 176 -1.29 9.20 5.54
N TRP A 177 -0.11 9.73 5.21
CA TRP A 177 0.38 9.71 3.84
C TRP A 177 1.09 8.39 3.59
N LEU A 178 0.64 7.68 2.57
CA LEU A 178 1.13 6.39 2.14
C LEU A 178 1.80 6.54 0.78
N VAL A 179 2.87 5.78 0.55
CA VAL A 179 3.56 5.72 -0.74
C VAL A 179 3.76 4.24 -1.11
N ALA A 180 3.45 3.91 -2.37
CA ALA A 180 3.76 2.61 -2.94
C ALA A 180 5.18 2.65 -3.50
N VAL A 181 6.00 1.66 -3.13
CA VAL A 181 7.37 1.52 -3.62
C VAL A 181 7.53 0.16 -4.27
N ARG A 182 8.20 0.13 -5.43
CA ARG A 182 8.60 -1.09 -6.13
C ARG A 182 10.03 -0.92 -6.62
N HIS A 183 10.82 -1.97 -6.58
CA HIS A 183 12.20 -1.98 -7.07
C HIS A 183 12.43 -3.01 -8.18
N GLY A 184 11.49 -3.95 -8.35
CA GLY A 184 11.48 -4.92 -9.44
C GLY A 184 10.64 -4.44 -10.63
N ASP A 185 11.13 -4.78 -11.82
CA ASP A 185 10.45 -4.50 -13.09
C ASP A 185 9.41 -5.58 -13.41
N ASP A 186 9.63 -6.81 -12.91
CA ASP A 186 8.68 -7.92 -13.04
C ASP A 186 7.36 -7.61 -12.32
N TRP A 187 6.24 -7.97 -12.94
CA TRP A 187 4.90 -7.67 -12.44
C TRP A 187 4.67 -8.16 -11.00
N VAL A 188 5.15 -9.37 -10.70
CA VAL A 188 4.92 -10.06 -9.42
C VAL A 188 6.00 -9.82 -8.37
N ASP A 189 7.12 -9.19 -8.73
CA ASP A 189 8.24 -8.95 -7.82
C ASP A 189 8.36 -7.46 -7.46
N PRO A 190 7.96 -7.05 -6.23
CA PRO A 190 8.15 -5.69 -5.79
C PRO A 190 9.60 -5.38 -5.37
N PHE A 191 10.47 -6.38 -5.23
CA PHE A 191 11.79 -6.21 -4.64
C PHE A 191 12.91 -5.99 -5.66
N GLY A 192 12.84 -6.63 -6.82
CA GLY A 192 13.96 -6.69 -7.75
C GLY A 192 15.23 -7.19 -7.05
N SER A 193 16.34 -6.52 -7.28
CA SER A 193 17.63 -6.84 -6.64
C SER A 193 17.77 -6.35 -5.20
N GLN A 194 16.79 -5.62 -4.65
CA GLN A 194 16.89 -5.05 -3.30
C GLN A 194 16.64 -6.11 -2.22
N THR A 195 17.47 -6.11 -1.18
CA THR A 195 17.37 -7.01 -0.03
C THR A 195 17.07 -6.29 1.28
N THR A 196 17.23 -4.97 1.32
CA THR A 196 17.03 -4.12 2.50
C THR A 196 16.33 -2.82 2.10
N PHE A 197 15.44 -2.34 2.96
CA PHE A 197 14.59 -1.19 2.71
C PHE A 197 14.71 -0.24 3.88
N ALA A 198 15.22 0.97 3.64
CA ALA A 198 15.35 2.02 4.64
C ALA A 198 14.22 3.04 4.49
N LYS A 199 13.92 3.78 5.57
CA LYS A 199 13.06 4.96 5.48
C LYS A 199 13.63 5.98 4.49
N ARG A 200 12.75 6.73 3.85
CA ARG A 200 13.07 7.68 2.79
C ARG A 200 12.48 9.04 3.12
N SER A 201 13.20 10.11 2.82
CA SER A 201 12.65 11.45 2.96
C SER A 201 11.68 11.75 1.81
N TRP A 202 10.78 12.71 1.99
CA TRP A 202 9.93 13.16 0.90
C TRP A 202 10.75 13.69 -0.29
N ALA A 203 11.82 14.46 -0.03
CA ALA A 203 12.72 14.98 -1.05
C ALA A 203 13.32 13.85 -1.91
N ASP A 204 13.84 12.80 -1.28
CA ASP A 204 14.36 11.63 -1.98
C ASP A 204 13.27 10.90 -2.79
N LEU A 205 12.05 10.81 -2.26
CA LEU A 205 10.94 10.17 -2.99
C LEU A 205 10.49 10.95 -4.21
N ILE A 206 10.62 12.27 -4.22
CA ILE A 206 10.20 13.09 -5.38
C ILE A 206 11.28 13.25 -6.45
N GLY A 207 12.56 13.11 -6.07
CA GLY A 207 13.71 13.29 -6.96
C GLY A 207 14.20 14.72 -6.92
#